data_AF-A0A9P6SRV7-F1
#
_entry.id   AF-A0A9P6SRV7-F1
#
_cell.length_a   1.000
_cell.length_b   1.000
_cell.length_c   1.000
_cell.angle_alpha   90.00
_cell.angle_beta   90.00
_cell.angle_gamma   90.00
#
_symmetry.space_group_name_H-M   'P 1'
#
loop_
_entity.id
_entity.type
_entity.pdbx_description
1 polymer ?
#
loop_
_entity_poly.entity_id
_entity_poly.type
_entity_poly.pdbx_seq_one_letter_code
_entity_poly.pdbx_strand_id
1 'polypeptide(L)'
;MSTSERCQDFIHNRRKGANYFLLQPKNPCYKPADYIKFRALKQDQSFTLIDEWTRWILELKKNSYKAVRMAAAAAPPLTQDDIDEYYRHRVYVEREQDALESSKNQLQMADKQHTFHMENRSSGRTWLRIDGDAMTQELDKALN
;
A
#
# COMPACT_ATOMS: atom_id res chain seq x y z
N MET A 1 -23.18 19.97 14.48
CA MET A 1 -21.74 20.32 14.36
C MET A 1 -21.59 21.83 14.45
N SER A 2 -20.98 22.31 15.53
CA SER A 2 -20.78 23.74 15.75
C SER A 2 -19.65 24.28 14.86
N THR A 3 -19.65 25.58 14.60
CA THR A 3 -18.58 26.27 13.85
C THR A 3 -17.21 26.18 14.53
N SER A 4 -17.17 25.97 15.85
CA SER A 4 -15.95 25.79 16.64
C SER A 4 -15.25 24.46 16.34
N GLU A 5 -16.03 23.38 16.22
CA GLU A 5 -15.52 22.02 15.92
C GLU A 5 -14.87 21.98 14.53
N ARG A 6 -15.51 22.58 13.51
CA ARG A 6 -14.94 22.67 12.15
C ARG A 6 -13.63 23.45 12.13
N CYS A 7 -13.52 24.50 12.94
CA CYS A 7 -12.32 25.33 13.01
C CYS A 7 -11.16 24.59 13.69
N GLN A 8 -11.44 23.84 14.76
CA GLN A 8 -10.45 22.98 15.43
C GLN A 8 -9.97 21.84 14.52
N ASP A 9 -10.88 21.14 13.84
CA ASP A 9 -10.52 20.08 12.89
C ASP A 9 -9.70 20.61 11.72
N PHE A 10 -10.02 21.82 11.25
CA PHE A 10 -9.28 22.50 10.20
C PHE A 10 -7.88 22.91 10.65
N ILE A 11 -7.72 23.47 11.85
CA ILE A 11 -6.42 23.81 12.43
C ILE A 11 -5.59 22.54 12.65
N HIS A 12 -6.22 21.47 13.15
CA HIS A 12 -5.54 20.20 13.44
C HIS A 12 -5.09 19.51 12.15
N ASN A 13 -5.96 19.40 11.14
CA ASN A 13 -5.62 18.84 9.83
C ASN A 13 -4.53 19.67 9.14
N ARG A 14 -4.57 21.00 9.24
CA ARG A 14 -3.52 21.88 8.72
C ARG A 14 -2.16 21.64 9.36
N ARG A 15 -2.12 21.35 10.66
CA ARG A 15 -0.86 21.09 11.39
C ARG A 15 -0.26 19.71 11.13
N LYS A 16 -1.00 18.76 10.56
CA LYS A 16 -0.47 17.41 10.26
C LYS A 16 0.80 17.46 9.40
N GLY A 17 0.85 18.38 8.43
CA GLY A 17 2.03 18.59 7.60
C GLY A 17 3.24 19.17 8.34
N ALA A 18 3.03 19.93 9.42
CA ALA A 18 4.11 20.56 10.19
C ALA A 18 5.04 19.52 10.83
N ASN A 19 4.47 18.39 11.27
CA ASN A 19 5.21 17.34 11.96
C ASN A 19 6.35 16.76 11.12
N TYR A 20 6.19 16.66 9.80
CA TYR A 20 7.27 16.25 8.90
C TYR A 20 8.53 17.10 9.09
N PHE A 21 8.35 18.42 9.19
CA PHE A 21 9.46 19.38 9.29
C PHE A 21 10.05 19.44 10.69
N LEU A 22 9.24 19.20 11.73
CA LEU A 22 9.67 19.17 13.13
C LEU A 22 10.47 17.91 13.48
N LEU A 23 10.16 16.79 12.84
CA LEU A 23 10.83 15.50 13.07
C LEU A 23 12.15 15.36 12.31
N GLN A 24 12.54 16.37 11.51
CA GLN A 24 13.78 16.31 10.75
C GLN A 24 15.01 16.40 11.67
N PRO A 25 16.12 15.74 11.29
CA PRO A 25 17.39 15.85 12.00
C PRO A 25 17.90 17.30 12.02
N LYS A 26 18.89 17.58 12.88
CA LYS A 26 19.49 18.92 13.05
C LYS A 26 19.91 19.59 11.72
N ASN A 27 20.28 18.80 10.72
CA ASN A 27 20.52 19.25 9.35
C ASN A 27 19.41 18.73 8.42
N PRO A 28 18.27 19.43 8.35
CA PRO A 28 17.14 18.97 7.53
C PRO A 28 17.48 19.00 6.04
N CYS A 29 16.93 18.04 5.29
CA CYS A 29 16.92 18.04 3.84
C CYS A 29 15.49 17.78 3.38
N TYR A 30 14.76 18.85 3.07
CA TYR A 30 13.34 18.75 2.72
C TYR A 30 13.19 18.26 1.28
N LYS A 31 12.50 17.14 1.10
CA LYS A 31 12.24 16.55 -0.22
C LYS A 31 10.73 16.40 -0.44
N PRO A 32 10.19 16.87 -1.59
CA PRO A 32 8.78 16.71 -1.93
C PRO A 32 8.29 15.27 -1.84
N ALA A 33 9.03 14.32 -2.40
CA ALA A 33 8.67 12.90 -2.36
C ALA A 33 8.51 12.36 -0.93
N ASP A 34 9.42 12.71 -0.03
CA ASP A 34 9.35 12.30 1.38
C ASP A 34 8.15 12.93 2.08
N TYR A 35 7.81 14.17 1.72
CA TYR A 35 6.64 14.87 2.26
C TYR A 35 5.32 14.25 1.78
N ILE A 36 5.19 13.94 0.49
CA ILE A 36 4.02 13.26 -0.09
C ILE A 36 3.82 11.92 0.62
N LYS A 37 4.90 11.14 0.76
CA LYS A 37 4.91 9.86 1.49
C LYS A 37 4.49 10.02 2.95
N PHE A 38 5.03 11.03 3.65
CA PHE A 38 4.68 11.32 5.04
C PHE A 38 3.20 11.68 5.19
N ARG A 39 2.66 12.50 4.28
CA ARG A 39 1.26 12.92 4.34
C ARG A 39 0.30 11.75 4.09
N ALA A 40 0.73 10.77 3.28
CA ALA A 40 0.02 9.52 3.03
C ALA A 40 -1.47 9.71 2.68
N LEU A 41 -1.79 10.81 2.01
CA LEU A 41 -3.16 11.12 1.61
C LEU A 41 -3.61 10.18 0.48
N LYS A 42 -4.93 10.05 0.33
CA LYS A 42 -5.50 9.45 -0.88
C LYS A 42 -5.33 10.42 -2.06
N GLN A 43 -5.34 9.90 -3.29
CA GLN A 43 -5.11 10.69 -4.49
C GLN A 43 -6.16 11.80 -4.68
N ASP A 44 -7.42 11.55 -4.33
CA ASP A 44 -8.51 12.53 -4.35
C ASP A 44 -8.32 13.68 -3.34
N GLN A 45 -7.42 13.50 -2.36
CA GLN A 45 -7.09 14.48 -1.33
C GLN A 45 -5.73 15.14 -1.54
N SER A 46 -4.98 14.74 -2.58
CA SER A 46 -3.60 15.20 -2.81
C SER A 46 -3.51 16.65 -3.29
N PHE A 47 -4.63 17.23 -3.75
CA PHE A 47 -4.68 18.61 -4.25
C PHE A 47 -4.22 19.65 -3.21
N THR A 48 -4.25 19.34 -1.91
CA THR A 48 -3.78 20.26 -0.87
C THR A 48 -2.26 20.25 -0.68
N LEU A 49 -1.54 19.27 -1.24
CA LEU A 49 -0.11 19.04 -0.94
C LEU A 49 0.79 20.16 -1.43
N ILE A 50 0.55 20.71 -2.62
CA ILE A 50 1.34 21.81 -3.19
C ILE A 50 1.23 23.06 -2.30
N ASP A 51 0.01 23.41 -1.92
CA ASP A 51 -0.27 24.56 -1.06
C ASP A 51 0.30 24.39 0.34
N GLU A 52 0.15 23.19 0.92
CA GLU A 52 0.73 22.86 2.22
C GLU A 52 2.26 22.97 2.18
N TRP A 53 2.92 22.32 1.21
CA TRP A 53 4.37 22.35 1.04
C TRP A 53 4.89 23.78 0.89
N THR A 54 4.32 24.53 -0.05
CA THR A 54 4.74 25.90 -0.35
C THR A 54 4.65 26.78 0.89
N ARG A 55 3.54 26.68 1.63
CA ARG A 55 3.36 27.44 2.87
C ARG A 55 4.39 27.06 3.92
N TRP A 56 4.60 25.78 4.18
CA TRP A 56 5.58 25.34 5.18
C TRP A 56 7.00 25.77 4.83
N ILE A 57 7.42 25.63 3.57
CA ILE A 57 8.73 26.10 3.12
C ILE A 57 8.88 27.62 3.31
N LEU A 58 7.85 28.41 3.01
CA LEU A 58 7.86 29.86 3.25
C LEU A 58 7.97 30.22 4.72
N GLU A 59 7.28 29.50 5.60
CA GLU A 59 7.37 29.69 7.06
C GLU A 59 8.77 29.31 7.59
N LEU A 60 9.32 28.19 7.12
CA LEU A 60 10.65 27.70 7.55
C LEU A 60 11.79 28.62 7.12
N LYS A 61 11.66 29.34 6.01
CA LYS A 61 12.61 30.39 5.61
C LYS A 61 12.75 31.50 6.64
N LYS A 62 11.77 31.68 7.54
CA LYS A 62 11.78 32.66 8.62
C LYS A 62 12.18 32.08 9.99
N ASN A 63 12.53 30.80 10.04
CA ASN A 63 12.87 30.11 11.30
C ASN A 63 14.12 30.72 11.96
N SER A 64 14.22 30.71 13.29
CA SER A 64 15.37 31.25 14.03
C SER A 64 16.66 30.45 13.79
N TYR A 65 16.56 29.15 13.48
CA TYR A 65 17.71 28.28 13.29
C TYR A 65 18.26 28.33 11.86
N LYS A 66 19.57 28.60 11.73
CA LYS A 66 20.23 28.81 10.43
C LYS A 66 20.15 27.58 9.51
N ALA A 67 20.37 26.38 10.03
CA ALA A 67 20.35 25.16 9.21
C ALA A 67 18.97 24.91 8.59
N VAL A 68 17.89 25.17 9.35
CA VAL A 68 16.51 25.07 8.86
C VAL A 68 16.24 26.08 7.74
N ARG A 69 16.65 27.34 7.91
CA ARG A 69 16.48 28.36 6.86
C ARG A 69 17.22 27.99 5.58
N MET A 70 18.46 27.51 5.70
CA MET A 70 19.27 27.09 4.56
C MET A 70 18.64 25.89 3.85
N ALA A 71 18.17 24.89 4.60
CA ALA A 71 17.46 23.75 4.03
C ALA A 71 16.15 24.15 3.33
N ALA A 72 15.37 25.05 3.93
CA ALA A 72 14.14 25.56 3.33
C ALA A 72 14.39 26.43 2.09
N ALA A 73 15.53 27.14 2.04
CA ALA A 73 15.95 27.88 0.86
C ALA A 73 16.37 26.95 -0.29
N ALA A 74 16.99 25.81 0.03
CA ALA A 74 17.42 24.80 -0.93
C ALA A 74 16.32 23.80 -1.33
N ALA A 75 15.18 23.79 -0.64
CA ALA A 75 14.10 22.86 -0.90
C ALA A 75 13.47 23.12 -2.28
N PRO A 76 13.33 22.10 -3.14
CA PRO A 76 12.69 22.27 -4.43
C PRO A 76 11.17 22.50 -4.26
N PRO A 77 10.51 23.13 -5.25
CA PRO A 77 9.05 23.18 -5.27
C PRO A 77 8.48 21.76 -5.38
N LEU A 78 7.32 21.54 -4.77
CA LEU A 78 6.52 20.34 -5.00
C LEU A 78 5.61 20.62 -6.19
N THR A 79 5.69 19.78 -7.21
CA THR A 79 4.96 19.91 -8.47
C THR A 79 3.83 18.89 -8.58
N GLN A 80 2.93 19.09 -9.54
CA GLN A 80 1.90 18.08 -9.85
C GLN A 80 2.54 16.78 -10.37
N ASP A 81 3.65 16.88 -11.11
CA ASP A 81 4.38 15.72 -11.62
C ASP A 81 4.91 14.85 -10.47
N ASP A 82 5.43 15.45 -9.39
CA ASP A 82 5.88 14.71 -8.19
C ASP A 82 4.73 13.90 -7.56
N ILE A 83 3.53 14.48 -7.53
CA ILE A 83 2.32 13.84 -7.00
C ILE A 83 1.90 12.68 -7.91
N ASP A 84 1.80 12.94 -9.21
CA ASP A 84 1.35 11.96 -10.19
C ASP A 84 2.33 10.78 -10.28
N GLU A 85 3.63 11.05 -10.23
CA GLU A 85 4.68 10.02 -10.18
C GLU A 85 4.55 9.14 -8.93
N TYR A 86 4.38 9.75 -7.75
CA TYR A 86 4.19 9.01 -6.51
C TYR A 86 2.99 8.05 -6.57
N TYR A 87 1.83 8.53 -7.01
CA TYR A 87 0.63 7.68 -7.08
C TYR A 87 0.72 6.64 -8.19
N ARG A 88 1.36 6.96 -9.33
CA ARG A 88 1.64 5.97 -10.38
C ARG A 88 2.51 4.84 -9.86
N HIS A 89 3.60 5.16 -9.16
CA HIS A 89 4.48 4.17 -8.56
C HIS A 89 3.74 3.33 -7.52
N ARG A 90 2.92 3.96 -6.67
CA ARG A 90 2.13 3.27 -5.66
C ARG A 90 1.15 2.26 -6.28
N VAL A 91 0.40 2.66 -7.30
CA VAL A 91 -0.52 1.76 -8.03
C VAL A 91 0.24 0.60 -8.69
N TYR A 92 1.42 0.87 -9.24
CA TYR A 92 2.26 -0.17 -9.82
C TYR A 92 2.69 -1.21 -8.77
N VAL A 93 3.17 -0.75 -7.61
CA VAL A 93 3.60 -1.63 -6.52
C VAL A 93 2.43 -2.43 -5.94
N GLU A 94 1.26 -1.80 -5.75
CA GLU A 94 0.06 -2.50 -5.28
C GLU A 94 -0.34 -3.61 -6.26
N ARG A 95 -0.32 -3.35 -7.57
CA ARG A 95 -0.59 -4.37 -8.61
C ARG A 95 0.44 -5.50 -8.64
N GLU A 96 1.73 -5.17 -8.49
CA GLU A 96 2.80 -6.16 -8.44
C GLU A 96 2.64 -7.07 -7.21
N GLN A 97 2.29 -6.48 -6.07
CA GLN A 97 2.02 -7.21 -4.84
C GLN A 97 0.81 -8.17 -5.00
N ASP A 98 -0.28 -7.72 -5.61
CA ASP A 98 -1.45 -8.55 -5.90
C ASP A 98 -1.10 -9.72 -6.83
N ALA A 99 -0.27 -9.48 -7.86
CA ALA A 99 0.18 -10.52 -8.78
C ALA A 99 1.06 -11.57 -8.07
N LEU A 100 1.95 -11.13 -7.18
CA LEU A 100 2.79 -12.02 -6.37
C LEU A 100 1.96 -12.84 -5.37
N GLU A 101 0.98 -12.23 -4.71
CA GLU A 101 0.04 -12.92 -3.80
C GLU A 101 -0.76 -13.99 -4.55
N SER A 102 -1.27 -13.67 -5.74
CA SER A 102 -1.98 -14.61 -6.60
C SER A 102 -1.08 -15.79 -7.02
N SER A 103 0.15 -15.50 -7.44
CA SER A 103 1.14 -16.51 -7.82
C SER A 103 1.49 -17.43 -6.66
N LYS A 104 1.69 -16.88 -5.45
CA LYS A 104 1.92 -17.65 -4.22
C LYS A 104 0.75 -18.59 -3.92
N ASN A 105 -0.48 -18.10 -4.05
CA ASN A 105 -1.68 -18.92 -3.81
C ASN A 105 -1.79 -20.06 -4.82
N GLN A 106 -1.48 -19.81 -6.10
CA GLN A 106 -1.46 -20.85 -7.14
C GLN A 106 -0.40 -21.92 -6.84
N LEU A 107 0.81 -21.52 -6.43
CA LEU A 107 1.85 -22.47 -6.03
C LEU A 107 1.43 -23.32 -4.83
N GLN A 108 0.83 -22.71 -3.81
CA GLN A 108 0.32 -23.46 -2.64
C GLN A 108 -0.80 -24.44 -3.01
N MET A 109 -1.68 -24.11 -3.95
CA MET A 109 -2.71 -25.02 -4.43
C MET A 109 -2.11 -26.17 -5.26
N ALA A 110 -1.13 -25.89 -6.11
CA ALA A 110 -0.40 -26.90 -6.88
C ALA A 110 0.36 -27.87 -5.95
N ASP A 111 1.03 -27.37 -4.91
CA ASP A 111 1.72 -28.20 -3.92
C ASP A 111 0.75 -29.13 -3.16
N LYS A 112 -0.42 -28.62 -2.77
CA LYS A 112 -1.46 -29.43 -2.13
C LYS A 112 -1.97 -30.53 -3.07
N GLN A 113 -2.21 -30.22 -4.33
CA GLN A 113 -2.62 -31.21 -5.33
C GLN A 113 -1.53 -32.26 -5.57
N HIS A 114 -0.26 -31.84 -5.67
CA HIS A 114 0.86 -32.76 -5.86
C HIS A 114 1.04 -33.69 -4.65
N THR A 115 0.94 -33.17 -3.44
CA THR A 115 0.98 -33.97 -2.20
C THR A 115 -0.16 -34.98 -2.15
N PHE A 116 -1.39 -34.57 -2.47
CA PHE A 116 -2.54 -35.46 -2.55
C PHE A 116 -2.37 -36.57 -3.62
N HIS A 117 -1.81 -36.25 -4.79
CA HIS A 117 -1.52 -37.25 -5.82
C HIS A 117 -0.40 -38.21 -5.40
N MET A 118 0.62 -37.74 -4.68
CA MET A 118 1.69 -38.57 -4.13
C MET A 118 1.18 -39.54 -3.06
N GLU A 119 0.31 -39.09 -2.14
CA GLU A 119 -0.32 -39.93 -1.11
C GLU A 119 -1.26 -41.00 -1.68
N ASN A 120 -2.00 -40.68 -2.75
CA ASN A 120 -2.83 -41.68 -3.44
C ASN A 120 -2.00 -42.70 -4.22
N ARG A 121 -0.82 -42.32 -4.74
CA ARG A 121 0.10 -43.25 -5.40
C ARG A 121 0.81 -44.18 -4.41
N SER A 122 1.16 -43.69 -3.22
CA SER A 122 1.82 -44.52 -2.20
C SER A 122 0.86 -45.45 -1.45
N SER A 123 -0.43 -45.13 -1.39
CA SER A 123 -1.47 -45.96 -0.74
C SER A 123 -2.12 -47.02 -1.65
N GLY A 124 -1.76 -47.09 -2.93
CA GLY A 124 -2.32 -48.07 -3.88
C GLY A 124 -3.81 -47.87 -4.21
N ARG A 125 -4.43 -46.75 -3.79
CA ARG A 125 -5.83 -46.44 -4.12
C ARG A 125 -5.91 -45.64 -5.42
N THR A 126 -6.12 -46.38 -6.50
CA THR A 126 -6.49 -45.82 -7.80
C THR A 126 -8.00 -45.55 -7.81
N TRP A 127 -8.42 -44.30 -7.62
CA TRP A 127 -9.79 -43.90 -7.92
C TRP A 127 -9.89 -43.54 -9.39
N LEU A 128 -10.47 -44.45 -10.18
CA LEU A 128 -10.93 -44.15 -11.53
C LEU A 128 -12.12 -43.20 -11.43
N ARG A 129 -11.91 -41.93 -11.82
CA ARG A 129 -12.99 -40.98 -12.00
C ARG A 129 -13.66 -41.31 -13.33
N ILE A 130 -14.83 -41.93 -13.27
CA ILE A 130 -15.70 -42.14 -14.42
C ILE A 130 -16.59 -40.90 -14.50
N ASP A 131 -16.32 -40.04 -15.49
CA ASP A 131 -17.27 -39.00 -15.87
C ASP A 131 -18.35 -39.65 -16.73
N GLY A 132 -19.61 -39.57 -16.27
CA GLY A 132 -20.78 -40.01 -17.02
C GLY A 132 -21.83 -40.64 -16.12
N ASP A 133 -23.01 -40.02 -16.09
CA ASP A 133 -24.21 -40.47 -15.36
C ASP A 133 -24.45 -41.99 -15.46
N ALA A 134 -24.35 -42.71 -14.34
CA ALA A 134 -25.21 -43.85 -14.00
C ALA A 134 -24.80 -44.54 -12.69
N MET A 135 -25.78 -44.67 -11.79
CA MET A 135 -25.94 -45.70 -10.77
C MET A 135 -24.76 -45.99 -9.81
N THR A 136 -24.85 -45.38 -8.63
CA THR A 136 -24.49 -46.03 -7.37
C THR A 136 -25.41 -47.23 -7.15
N GLN A 137 -24.92 -48.44 -7.43
CA GLN A 137 -25.41 -49.66 -6.79
C GLN A 137 -24.22 -50.43 -6.21
N GLU A 138 -24.24 -50.57 -4.89
CA GLU A 138 -23.39 -51.49 -4.13
C GLU A 138 -23.57 -52.92 -4.67
N LEU A 139 -22.53 -53.47 -5.29
CA LEU A 139 -22.40 -54.91 -5.48
C LEU A 139 -21.50 -55.46 -4.36
N ASP A 140 -22.07 -55.53 -3.16
CA ASP A 140 -21.50 -56.29 -2.05
C ASP A 140 -22.44 -57.42 -1.60
N LYS A 141 -23.03 -58.09 -2.59
CA LYS A 141 -23.69 -59.39 -2.43
C LYS A 141 -23.49 -60.25 -3.67
N ALA A 142 -22.39 -60.99 -3.70
CA ALA A 142 -22.36 -62.41 -4.09
C ALA A 142 -20.92 -62.84 -4.40
N LEU A 143 -20.16 -63.18 -3.36
CA LEU A 143 -19.19 -64.27 -3.46
C LEU A 143 -19.29 -65.07 -2.16
N ASN A 144 -20.05 -66.16 -2.26
CA ASN A 144 -19.89 -67.36 -1.43
C ASN A 144 -18.46 -67.88 -1.55
#